data_AF-A0A922M2W5-F1
#
_entry.id   AF-A0A922M2W5-F1
#
_cell.length_a   1.000
_cell.length_b   1.000
_cell.length_c   1.000
_cell.angle_alpha   90.00
_cell.angle_beta   90.00
_cell.angle_gamma   90.00
#
_symmetry.space_group_name_H-M   'P 1'
#
loop_
_entity.id
_entity.type
_entity.pdbx_description
1 polymer ?
#
loop_
_entity_poly.entity_id
_entity_poly.type
_entity_poly.pdbx_seq_one_letter_code
_entity_poly.pdbx_strand_id
1 'polypeptide(L)'
;IEDEGNHGNDDTRLFILSTLAGQHKPRVSCALCKETLHVFDRYPLVDGTFFLSPRQHTSGAVEVKVEGRTQYLTCVCMGCLERCDPERTIRCRFCGQKWDGSSLVLGTMYSYDIFMATPCCAERLKCNNCYKALLHPQQRLNYSDYSHPMACPHCRVLDTHFVKPLSYCFTKRAFPLFQQWP
;
A
#
# COMPACT_ATOMS: atom_id res chain seq x y z
N ILE A 1 -15.55 -19.18 29.64
CA ILE A 1 -16.13 -19.03 28.28
C ILE A 1 -14.97 -18.51 27.44
N GLU A 2 -14.55 -19.33 26.48
CA GLU A 2 -13.24 -19.22 25.83
C GLU A 2 -13.17 -18.03 24.87
N ASP A 3 -11.99 -17.42 24.83
CA ASP A 3 -11.62 -16.22 24.10
C ASP A 3 -11.50 -16.52 22.59
N GLU A 4 -12.64 -16.50 21.90
CA GLU A 4 -12.79 -16.53 20.44
C GLU A 4 -12.17 -15.29 19.72
N GLY A 5 -11.35 -14.50 20.42
CA GLY A 5 -10.71 -13.29 19.89
C GLY A 5 -9.40 -13.51 19.12
N ASN A 6 -8.81 -14.72 19.14
CA ASN A 6 -7.44 -14.94 18.65
C ASN A 6 -7.34 -15.56 17.23
N HIS A 7 -8.40 -16.15 16.69
CA HIS A 7 -8.32 -16.95 15.46
C HIS A 7 -7.94 -16.14 14.20
N GLY A 8 -8.53 -14.96 13.99
CA GLY A 8 -8.27 -14.16 12.79
C GLY A 8 -6.84 -13.59 12.69
N ASN A 9 -6.19 -13.38 13.83
CA ASN A 9 -4.81 -12.91 13.88
C ASN A 9 -3.82 -14.04 13.56
N ASP A 10 -4.14 -15.28 13.94
CA ASP A 10 -3.34 -16.45 13.62
C ASP A 10 -3.44 -16.82 12.13
N ASP A 11 -4.60 -16.72 11.50
CA ASP A 11 -4.74 -16.98 10.05
C ASP A 11 -3.87 -16.01 9.22
N THR A 12 -3.89 -14.73 9.58
CA THR A 12 -3.05 -13.71 8.93
C THR A 12 -1.56 -14.01 9.10
N ARG A 13 -1.16 -14.39 10.33
CA ARG A 13 0.23 -14.79 10.62
C ARG A 13 0.65 -15.99 9.81
N LEU A 14 -0.16 -17.05 9.83
CA LEU A 14 0.11 -18.30 9.12
C LEU A 14 0.18 -18.06 7.61
N PHE A 15 -0.70 -17.23 7.05
CA PHE A 15 -0.66 -16.84 5.65
C PHE A 15 0.67 -16.18 5.26
N ILE A 16 1.12 -15.18 6.02
CA ILE A 16 2.38 -14.46 5.74
C ILE A 16 3.58 -15.42 5.87
N LEU A 17 3.66 -16.16 6.97
CA LEU A 17 4.80 -17.05 7.24
C LEU A 17 4.88 -18.19 6.22
N SER A 18 3.77 -18.83 5.88
CA SER A 18 3.74 -19.90 4.87
C SER A 18 4.09 -19.37 3.47
N THR A 19 3.58 -18.20 3.10
CA THR A 19 3.90 -17.52 1.83
C THR A 19 5.41 -17.24 1.72
N LEU A 20 6.01 -16.66 2.75
CA LEU A 20 7.42 -16.29 2.75
C LEU A 20 8.35 -17.52 2.85
N ALA A 21 7.97 -18.51 3.65
CA ALA A 21 8.70 -19.77 3.75
C ALA A 21 8.71 -20.53 2.42
N GLY A 22 7.57 -20.58 1.72
CA GLY A 22 7.46 -21.19 0.39
C GLY A 22 8.32 -20.53 -0.70
N GLN A 23 8.78 -19.30 -0.46
CA GLN A 23 9.68 -18.55 -1.34
C GLN A 23 11.11 -18.43 -0.78
N HIS A 24 11.42 -19.10 0.33
CA HIS A 24 12.69 -19.01 1.05
C HIS A 24 13.11 -17.55 1.37
N LYS A 25 12.15 -16.71 1.81
CA LYS A 25 12.36 -15.29 2.13
C LYS A 25 12.23 -15.01 3.62
N PRO A 26 13.29 -15.27 4.43
CA PRO A 26 13.29 -14.91 5.86
C PRO A 26 13.43 -13.39 6.09
N ARG A 27 13.63 -12.62 5.02
CA ARG A 27 13.81 -11.17 5.03
C ARG A 27 13.02 -10.56 3.88
N VAL A 28 12.50 -9.36 4.11
CA VAL A 28 11.74 -8.58 3.12
C VAL A 28 12.33 -7.18 3.00
N SER A 29 12.04 -6.48 1.90
CA SER A 29 12.53 -5.10 1.72
C SER A 29 11.39 -4.11 1.78
N CYS A 30 11.57 -3.01 2.51
CA CYS A 30 10.63 -1.91 2.55
C CYS A 30 10.39 -1.34 1.14
N ALA A 31 9.12 -1.15 0.77
CA ALA A 31 8.74 -0.64 -0.55
C ALA A 31 9.36 0.74 -0.87
N LEU A 32 9.57 1.58 0.15
CA LEU A 32 9.99 2.98 0.02
C LEU A 32 11.49 3.22 0.15
N CYS A 33 12.13 2.69 1.20
CA CYS A 33 13.56 2.91 1.47
C CYS A 33 14.44 1.74 1.05
N LYS A 34 13.87 0.58 0.67
CA LYS A 34 14.57 -0.66 0.32
C LYS A 34 15.37 -1.30 1.46
N GLU A 35 15.29 -0.75 2.66
CA GLU A 35 15.83 -1.36 3.87
C GLU A 35 15.31 -2.79 4.05
N THR A 36 16.24 -3.69 4.39
CA THR A 36 15.94 -5.10 4.59
C THR A 36 15.50 -5.34 6.03
N LEU A 37 14.32 -5.91 6.20
CA LEU A 37 13.67 -6.19 7.48
C LEU A 37 13.67 -7.70 7.72
N HIS A 38 13.81 -8.09 8.99
CA HIS A 38 13.65 -9.47 9.42
C HIS A 38 12.18 -9.82 9.56
N VAL A 39 11.85 -11.07 9.25
CA VAL A 39 10.52 -11.62 9.52
C VAL A 39 10.58 -12.47 10.77
N PHE A 40 9.73 -12.14 11.74
CA PHE A 40 9.62 -12.84 13.01
C PHE A 40 8.49 -13.87 12.97
N ASP A 41 8.60 -14.94 13.76
CA ASP A 41 7.61 -16.01 13.87
C ASP A 41 6.41 -15.65 14.78
N ARG A 42 6.59 -14.60 15.58
CA ARG A 42 5.60 -14.02 16.50
C ARG A 42 5.40 -12.54 16.20
N TYR A 43 4.26 -12.00 16.65
CA TYR A 43 3.98 -10.58 16.53
C TYR A 43 4.96 -9.72 17.37
N PRO A 44 5.40 -8.55 16.85
CA PRO A 44 5.16 -8.06 15.50
C PRO A 44 5.95 -8.88 14.45
N LEU A 45 5.31 -9.25 13.32
CA LEU A 45 5.97 -10.10 12.31
C LEU A 45 7.07 -9.39 11.54
N VAL A 46 7.11 -8.07 11.59
CA VAL A 46 8.14 -7.21 10.98
C VAL A 46 8.14 -5.86 11.70
N ASP A 47 9.29 -5.17 11.72
CA ASP A 47 9.43 -3.78 12.19
C ASP A 47 8.81 -2.79 11.19
N GLY A 48 7.51 -2.92 10.99
CA GLY A 48 6.74 -2.28 9.94
C GLY A 48 5.39 -2.93 9.76
N THR A 49 4.81 -2.83 8.58
CA THR A 49 3.48 -3.36 8.28
C THR A 49 3.49 -4.01 6.91
N PHE A 50 2.88 -5.20 6.80
CA PHE A 50 2.61 -5.84 5.53
C PHE A 50 1.31 -5.31 4.92
N PHE A 51 1.20 -5.40 3.60
CA PHE A 51 -0.05 -5.15 2.92
C PHE A 51 -0.11 -5.87 1.58
N LEU A 52 -1.33 -6.11 1.11
CA LEU A 52 -1.60 -6.67 -0.21
C LEU A 52 -1.94 -5.53 -1.17
N SER A 53 -1.35 -5.55 -2.36
CA SER A 53 -1.70 -4.64 -3.45
C SER A 53 -2.00 -5.44 -4.72
N PRO A 54 -2.97 -5.03 -5.55
CA PRO A 54 -3.15 -5.62 -6.87
C PRO A 54 -2.00 -5.23 -7.85
N ARG A 55 -1.12 -4.31 -7.46
CA ARG A 55 0.07 -3.93 -8.23
C ARG A 55 1.36 -4.28 -7.49
N GLN A 56 2.34 -4.77 -8.23
CA GLN A 56 3.70 -4.92 -7.73
C GLN A 56 4.39 -3.55 -7.64
N HIS A 57 4.55 -3.01 -6.44
CA HIS A 57 5.26 -1.74 -6.22
C HIS A 57 6.78 -1.86 -6.13
N THR A 58 7.27 -3.06 -5.87
CA THR A 58 8.69 -3.34 -5.70
C THR A 58 8.99 -4.74 -6.20
N SER A 59 10.14 -4.94 -6.82
CA SER A 59 10.58 -6.26 -7.31
C SER A 59 10.73 -7.30 -6.21
N GLY A 60 10.91 -6.86 -4.96
CA GLY A 60 10.96 -7.73 -3.79
C GLY A 60 9.60 -8.17 -3.23
N ALA A 61 8.47 -7.68 -3.79
CA ALA A 61 7.15 -8.09 -3.35
C ALA A 61 6.85 -9.53 -3.80
N VAL A 62 6.15 -10.27 -2.96
CA VAL A 62 5.83 -11.68 -3.22
C VAL A 62 4.45 -11.78 -3.86
N GLU A 63 4.38 -12.37 -5.05
CA GLU A 63 3.12 -12.65 -5.70
C GLU A 63 2.36 -13.75 -4.96
N VAL A 64 1.09 -13.49 -4.67
CA VAL A 64 0.17 -14.39 -3.98
C VAL A 64 -1.18 -14.42 -4.68
N LYS A 65 -1.92 -15.52 -4.52
CA LYS A 65 -3.32 -15.61 -4.97
C LYS A 65 -4.23 -15.58 -3.75
N VAL A 66 -5.05 -14.54 -3.65
CA VAL A 66 -6.03 -14.36 -2.57
C VAL A 66 -7.39 -14.15 -3.22
N GLU A 67 -8.39 -14.96 -2.82
CA GLU A 67 -9.75 -14.95 -3.40
C GLU A 67 -9.75 -15.05 -4.95
N GLY A 68 -8.86 -15.86 -5.51
CA GLY A 68 -8.73 -16.03 -6.97
C GLY A 68 -8.10 -14.85 -7.70
N ARG A 69 -7.63 -13.82 -7.00
CA ARG A 69 -6.97 -12.63 -7.58
C ARG A 69 -5.48 -12.67 -7.29
N THR A 70 -4.68 -12.31 -8.29
CA THR A 70 -3.25 -12.06 -8.08
C THR A 70 -3.06 -10.77 -7.31
N GLN A 71 -2.33 -10.85 -6.20
CA GLN A 71 -1.94 -9.73 -5.36
C GLN A 71 -0.46 -9.84 -5.00
N TYR A 72 0.10 -8.76 -4.46
CA TYR A 72 1.51 -8.66 -4.12
C TYR A 72 1.64 -8.33 -2.64
N LEU A 73 2.15 -9.30 -1.87
CA LEU A 73 2.53 -9.12 -0.47
C LEU A 73 3.75 -8.21 -0.41
N THR A 74 3.55 -7.03 0.16
CA THR A 74 4.52 -5.94 0.23
C THR A 74 4.66 -5.48 1.68
N CYS A 75 5.78 -4.85 2.03
CA CYS A 75 6.05 -4.34 3.37
C CYS A 75 6.50 -2.88 3.34
N VAL A 76 6.18 -2.11 4.38
CA VAL A 76 6.75 -0.79 4.69
C VAL A 76 7.29 -0.81 6.11
N CYS A 77 8.54 -0.39 6.30
CA CYS A 77 9.14 -0.32 7.64
C CYS A 77 8.55 0.81 8.48
N MET A 78 8.62 0.66 9.80
CA MET A 78 8.17 1.64 10.79
C MET A 78 8.71 3.05 10.50
N GLY A 79 10.00 3.17 10.18
CA GLY A 79 10.61 4.48 9.88
C GLY A 79 9.95 5.23 8.70
N CYS A 80 9.45 4.50 7.70
CA CYS A 80 8.72 5.08 6.58
C CYS A 80 7.25 5.37 6.90
N LEU A 81 6.62 4.57 7.77
CA LEU A 81 5.26 4.81 8.25
C LEU A 81 5.17 6.09 9.09
N GLU A 82 6.11 6.26 10.01
CA GLU A 82 6.15 7.35 10.99
C GLU A 82 6.83 8.62 10.48
N ARG A 83 7.51 8.54 9.33
CA ARG A 83 8.34 9.63 8.78
C ARG A 83 9.47 10.05 9.74
N CYS A 84 10.18 9.07 10.31
CA CYS A 84 11.22 9.34 11.31
C CYS A 84 12.34 10.25 10.79
N ASP A 85 12.58 10.28 9.48
CA ASP A 85 13.55 11.17 8.86
C ASP A 85 13.02 11.78 7.53
N PRO A 86 13.63 12.89 7.04
CA PRO A 86 13.25 13.51 5.78
C PRO A 86 13.40 12.60 4.55
N GLU A 87 14.35 11.66 4.53
CA GLU A 87 14.60 10.76 3.39
C GLU A 87 13.58 9.62 3.27
N ARG A 88 12.92 9.31 4.39
CA ARG A 88 11.79 8.37 4.50
C ARG A 88 10.45 9.03 4.26
N THR A 89 10.39 10.36 4.27
CA THR A 89 9.17 11.10 3.99
C THR A 89 8.88 11.14 2.50
N ILE A 90 7.72 10.60 2.09
CA ILE A 90 7.19 10.77 0.74
C ILE A 90 6.05 11.79 0.72
N ARG A 91 5.90 12.47 -0.42
CA ARG A 91 4.88 13.49 -0.66
C ARG A 91 4.12 13.19 -1.94
N CYS A 92 2.84 13.48 -1.95
CA CYS A 92 2.04 13.46 -3.15
C CYS A 92 2.63 14.42 -4.20
N ARG A 93 2.83 13.95 -5.43
CA ARG A 93 3.35 14.77 -6.53
C ARG A 93 2.38 15.85 -7.01
N PHE A 94 1.10 15.70 -6.70
CA PHE A 94 0.04 16.58 -7.20
C PHE A 94 -0.32 17.69 -6.22
N CYS A 95 -0.42 17.38 -4.92
CA CYS A 95 -0.79 18.36 -3.90
C CYS A 95 0.29 18.64 -2.85
N GLY A 96 1.43 17.94 -2.90
CA GLY A 96 2.55 18.13 -1.96
C GLY A 96 2.32 17.56 -0.55
N GLN A 97 1.11 17.07 -0.24
CA GLN A 97 0.77 16.50 1.06
C GLN A 97 1.68 15.32 1.39
N LYS A 98 2.25 15.32 2.60
CA LYS A 98 3.03 14.20 3.13
C LYS A 98 2.12 12.99 3.29
N TRP A 99 2.59 11.81 2.90
CA TRP A 99 1.89 10.58 3.22
C TRP A 99 2.06 10.25 4.70
N ASP A 100 1.00 9.74 5.32
CA ASP A 100 0.98 9.35 6.72
C ASP A 100 0.49 7.93 6.91
N GLY A 101 1.37 7.08 7.43
CA GLY A 101 1.08 5.70 7.81
C GLY A 101 1.18 5.45 9.31
N SER A 102 1.36 6.48 10.14
CA SER A 102 1.57 6.35 11.59
C SER A 102 0.37 5.75 12.34
N SER A 103 -0.82 5.76 11.74
CA SER A 103 -2.02 5.11 12.29
C SER A 103 -2.13 3.62 11.95
N LEU A 104 -1.23 3.07 11.11
CA LEU A 104 -1.26 1.67 10.73
C LEU A 104 -0.66 0.80 11.84
N VAL A 105 -1.30 -0.33 12.10
CA VAL A 105 -0.83 -1.29 13.10
C VAL A 105 0.44 -1.97 12.60
N LEU A 106 1.43 -2.04 13.46
CA LEU A 106 2.71 -2.69 13.19
C LEU A 106 2.62 -4.20 13.35
N GLY A 107 3.47 -4.92 12.63
CA GLY A 107 3.62 -6.36 12.71
C GLY A 107 2.49 -7.18 12.11
N THR A 108 1.45 -6.54 11.55
CA THR A 108 0.30 -7.19 10.91
C THR A 108 0.28 -6.98 9.39
N MET A 109 -0.81 -7.39 8.73
CA MET A 109 -1.05 -7.19 7.31
C MET A 109 -2.42 -6.55 7.03
N TYR A 110 -2.44 -5.60 6.10
CA TYR A 110 -3.68 -5.08 5.51
C TYR A 110 -3.99 -5.77 4.18
N SER A 111 -5.25 -6.12 3.93
CA SER A 111 -5.71 -6.74 2.68
C SER A 111 -5.88 -5.75 1.51
N TYR A 112 -5.34 -4.55 1.63
CA TYR A 112 -5.48 -3.47 0.67
C TYR A 112 -4.22 -2.60 0.58
N ASP A 113 -4.12 -1.84 -0.50
CA ASP A 113 -3.01 -0.95 -0.77
C ASP A 113 -3.02 0.28 0.15
N ILE A 114 -2.19 0.25 1.18
CA ILE A 114 -2.11 1.29 2.21
C ILE A 114 -1.69 2.67 1.67
N PHE A 115 -1.01 2.73 0.52
CA PHE A 115 -0.65 4.02 -0.09
C PHE A 115 -1.83 4.67 -0.81
N MET A 116 -2.76 3.85 -1.30
CA MET A 116 -3.85 4.24 -2.19
C MET A 116 -5.17 4.41 -1.44
N ALA A 117 -5.31 3.76 -0.28
CA ALA A 117 -6.49 3.81 0.59
C ALA A 117 -6.82 5.22 1.13
N THR A 118 -5.84 6.12 1.21
CA THR A 118 -6.01 7.50 1.72
C THR A 118 -5.66 8.54 0.64
N PRO A 119 -6.50 8.71 -0.40
CA PRO A 119 -6.24 9.67 -1.46
C PRO A 119 -6.33 11.10 -0.92
N CYS A 120 -5.25 11.87 -1.10
CA CYS A 120 -5.13 13.25 -0.62
C CYS A 120 -5.65 14.32 -1.60
N CYS A 121 -5.92 13.97 -2.86
CA CYS A 121 -6.39 14.92 -3.88
C CYS A 121 -7.12 14.22 -5.04
N ALA A 122 -7.86 14.99 -5.84
CA ALA A 122 -8.65 14.47 -6.96
C ALA A 122 -7.80 13.80 -8.06
N GLU A 123 -6.53 14.20 -8.23
CA GLU A 123 -5.61 13.55 -9.17
C GLU A 123 -5.41 12.06 -8.88
N ARG A 124 -5.52 11.65 -7.60
CA ARG A 124 -5.43 10.25 -7.17
C ARG A 124 -6.67 9.43 -7.52
N LEU A 125 -7.78 10.10 -7.88
CA LEU A 125 -9.11 9.51 -8.11
C LEU A 125 -9.50 9.43 -9.59
N LYS A 126 -8.54 9.61 -10.50
CA LYS A 126 -8.75 9.58 -11.96
C LYS A 126 -8.62 8.16 -12.52
N CYS A 127 -9.38 7.88 -13.57
CA CYS A 127 -9.26 6.64 -14.35
C CYS A 127 -7.82 6.45 -14.88
N ASN A 128 -7.34 5.19 -14.94
CA ASN A 128 -6.06 4.85 -15.58
C ASN A 128 -6.06 5.08 -17.09
N ASN A 129 -7.22 5.01 -17.73
CA ASN A 129 -7.35 5.06 -19.19
C ASN A 129 -7.77 6.44 -19.72
N CYS A 130 -8.91 6.97 -19.27
CA CYS A 130 -9.45 8.24 -19.80
C CYS A 130 -9.14 9.46 -18.95
N TYR A 131 -8.45 9.30 -17.81
CA TYR A 131 -8.06 10.35 -16.87
C TYR A 131 -9.22 11.20 -16.29
N LYS A 132 -10.48 10.83 -16.53
CA LYS A 132 -11.64 11.48 -15.90
C LYS A 132 -11.77 11.03 -14.45
N ALA A 133 -12.27 11.92 -13.60
CA ALA A 133 -12.54 11.63 -12.19
C ALA A 133 -13.59 10.51 -12.06
N LEU A 134 -13.31 9.57 -11.16
CA LEU A 134 -14.19 8.41 -10.90
C LEU A 134 -15.11 8.62 -9.71
N LEU A 135 -14.73 9.50 -8.78
CA LEU A 135 -15.47 9.80 -7.56
C LEU A 135 -15.72 11.30 -7.46
N HIS A 136 -16.82 11.67 -6.82
CA HIS A 136 -17.07 13.04 -6.43
C HIS A 136 -16.08 13.46 -5.31
N PRO A 137 -15.62 14.72 -5.20
CA PRO A 137 -14.62 15.13 -4.22
C PRO A 137 -14.95 14.80 -2.74
N GLN A 138 -16.24 14.80 -2.38
CA GLN A 138 -16.74 14.48 -1.04
C GLN A 138 -17.01 12.98 -0.83
N GLN A 139 -17.08 12.19 -1.91
CA GLN A 139 -17.29 10.77 -1.79
C GLN A 139 -16.06 10.10 -1.19
N ARG A 140 -16.29 9.20 -0.23
CA ARG A 140 -15.27 8.36 0.38
C ARG A 140 -15.70 6.92 0.26
N LEU A 141 -14.75 6.06 -0.10
CA LEU A 141 -14.93 4.62 -0.10
C LEU A 141 -14.32 4.02 1.17
N ASN A 142 -14.62 2.76 1.46
CA ASN A 142 -13.85 2.01 2.45
C ASN A 142 -12.40 1.87 1.96
N TYR A 143 -11.45 1.71 2.87
CA TYR A 143 -10.02 1.61 2.52
C TYR A 143 -9.72 0.49 1.52
N SER A 144 -10.38 -0.66 1.66
CA SER A 144 -10.24 -1.81 0.77
C SER A 144 -10.77 -1.55 -0.65
N ASP A 145 -11.83 -0.76 -0.79
CA ASP A 145 -12.47 -0.48 -2.08
C ASP A 145 -11.57 0.30 -3.02
N TYR A 146 -10.59 1.06 -2.51
CA TYR A 146 -9.57 1.69 -3.35
C TYR A 146 -8.65 0.68 -4.05
N SER A 147 -8.58 -0.55 -3.56
CA SER A 147 -7.76 -1.63 -4.14
C SER A 147 -8.56 -2.56 -5.05
N HIS A 148 -9.88 -2.40 -5.10
CA HIS A 148 -10.74 -3.25 -5.91
C HIS A 148 -10.84 -2.78 -7.36
N PRO A 149 -10.95 -3.71 -8.32
CA PRO A 149 -11.24 -3.35 -9.70
C PRO A 149 -12.67 -2.81 -9.81
N MET A 150 -12.85 -1.75 -10.60
CA MET A 150 -14.15 -1.20 -10.92
C MET A 150 -14.21 -0.74 -12.37
N ALA A 151 -15.40 -0.73 -12.95
CA ALA A 151 -15.60 -0.21 -14.30
C ALA A 151 -15.63 1.32 -14.29
N CYS A 152 -14.84 1.96 -15.15
CA CYS A 152 -14.91 3.41 -15.33
C CYS A 152 -16.31 3.82 -15.85
N PRO A 153 -17.01 4.78 -15.22
CA PRO A 153 -18.32 5.23 -15.71
C PRO A 153 -18.23 5.97 -17.04
N HIS A 154 -17.04 6.47 -17.42
CA HIS A 154 -16.83 7.26 -18.63
C HIS A 154 -16.33 6.45 -19.83
N CYS A 155 -15.41 5.48 -19.61
CA CYS A 155 -14.79 4.71 -20.69
C CYS A 155 -14.99 3.19 -20.58
N ARG A 156 -15.71 2.72 -19.54
CA ARG A 156 -16.07 1.31 -19.29
C ARG A 156 -14.92 0.33 -19.06
N VAL A 157 -13.66 0.75 -19.16
CA VAL A 157 -12.50 -0.07 -18.78
C VAL A 157 -12.64 -0.54 -17.33
N LEU A 158 -12.52 -1.85 -17.11
CA LEU A 158 -12.47 -2.49 -15.80
C LEU A 158 -11.01 -2.60 -15.34
N ASP A 159 -10.66 -1.91 -14.26
CA ASP A 159 -9.28 -1.89 -13.76
C ASP A 159 -9.23 -1.40 -12.28
N THR A 160 -8.10 -1.61 -11.62
CA THR A 160 -7.78 -1.09 -10.28
C THR A 160 -7.36 0.38 -10.37
N HIS A 161 -8.31 1.24 -10.71
CA HIS A 161 -8.03 2.60 -11.12
C HIS A 161 -7.30 3.46 -10.08
N PHE A 162 -7.55 3.26 -8.79
CA PHE A 162 -6.94 4.06 -7.73
C PHE A 162 -5.55 3.56 -7.32
N VAL A 163 -5.22 2.31 -7.65
CA VAL A 163 -3.88 1.77 -7.42
C VAL A 163 -2.96 2.22 -8.54
N LYS A 164 -2.17 3.25 -8.26
CA LYS A 164 -1.19 3.87 -9.18
C LYS A 164 0.24 3.48 -8.81
N PRO A 165 1.23 3.55 -9.73
CA PRO A 165 2.62 3.29 -9.36
C PRO A 165 3.07 4.30 -8.30
N LEU A 166 3.83 3.86 -7.28
CA LEU A 166 4.32 4.77 -6.24
C LEU A 166 5.11 5.94 -6.82
N SER A 167 5.95 5.68 -7.83
CA SER A 167 6.72 6.71 -8.52
C SER A 167 5.87 7.75 -9.25
N TYR A 168 4.66 7.39 -9.70
CA TYR A 168 3.72 8.30 -10.34
C TYR A 168 3.02 9.21 -9.33
N CYS A 169 2.73 8.71 -8.12
CA CYS A 169 1.97 9.46 -7.12
C CYS A 169 2.81 10.14 -6.07
N PHE A 170 4.00 9.62 -5.79
CA PHE A 170 4.83 10.05 -4.67
C PHE A 170 6.25 10.40 -5.10
N THR A 171 6.84 11.33 -4.35
CA THR A 171 8.26 11.72 -4.46
C THR A 171 8.86 11.88 -3.08
N LYS A 172 10.15 11.59 -2.94
CA LYS A 172 10.96 11.92 -1.76
C LYS A 172 11.49 13.36 -1.78
N ARG A 173 11.49 14.00 -2.95
CA ARG A 173 12.00 15.37 -3.08
C ARG A 173 11.05 16.33 -2.38
N ALA A 174 11.60 17.21 -1.55
CA ALA A 174 10.93 18.44 -1.21
C ALA A 174 10.86 19.28 -2.50
N PHE A 175 9.67 19.51 -3.05
CA PHE A 175 9.54 20.49 -4.12
C PHE A 175 9.93 21.85 -3.56
N PRO A 176 10.85 22.62 -4.18
CA PRO A 176 10.78 24.05 -4.03
C PRO A 176 9.41 24.48 -4.57
N LEU A 177 8.69 25.31 -3.82
CA LEU A 177 7.31 25.74 -4.14
C LEU A 177 7.14 26.42 -5.51
N PHE A 178 8.21 26.64 -6.26
CA PHE A 178 8.17 27.17 -7.61
C PHE A 178 9.28 26.54 -8.46
N GLN A 179 8.94 25.54 -9.26
CA GLN A 179 9.62 25.32 -10.53
C GLN A 179 8.59 24.77 -11.51
N GLN A 180 8.12 25.68 -12.36
CA GLN A 180 7.37 25.37 -13.56
C GLN A 180 8.16 24.31 -14.34
N TRP A 181 7.54 23.15 -14.57
CA TRP A 181 8.06 22.20 -15.55
C TRP A 181 7.64 22.68 -16.94
N PRO A 182 8.51 22.60 -17.96
CA PRO A 182 8.16 22.96 -19.34
C PRO A 182 7.01 22.11 -19.89
#